data_AF-A0A1F7SCE7-F1
#
_entry.id   AF-A0A1F7SCE7-F1
#
_cell.length_a   1.000
_cell.length_b   1.000
_cell.length_c   1.000
_cell.angle_alpha   90.00
_cell.angle_beta   90.00
_cell.angle_gamma   90.00
#
_symmetry.space_group_name_H-M   'P 1'
#
loop_
_entity.id
_entity.type
_entity.pdbx_description
1 polymer ?
#
loop_
_entity_poly.entity_id
_entity_poly.type
_entity_poly.pdbx_seq_one_letter_code
_entity_poly.pdbx_strand_id
1 'polypeptide(L)' 'MKAVKKKIGKSFKVCPKCGYRNGFHIMFERSGRSEKSKYKIKLICPNCSQVFDVGFKAEF' A
#
# COMPACT_ATOMS: atom_id res chain seq x y z
N MET A 1 -1.79 12.73 4.71
CA MET A 1 -1.96 12.31 3.29
C MET A 1 -3.01 11.21 3.25
N LYS A 2 -4.04 11.29 2.40
CA LYS A 2 -5.12 10.26 2.36
C LYS A 2 -4.69 9.07 1.51
N ALA A 3 -4.77 7.86 2.07
CA ALA A 3 -4.55 6.63 1.33
C ALA A 3 -5.72 6.36 0.36
N VAL A 4 -5.41 6.01 -0.87
CA VAL A 4 -6.41 5.69 -1.91
C VAL A 4 -6.62 4.18 -1.95
N LYS A 5 -7.85 3.71 -1.74
CA LYS A 5 -8.18 2.29 -1.87
C LYS A 5 -7.99 1.86 -3.33
N LYS A 6 -7.23 0.80 -3.56
CA LYS A 6 -6.94 0.27 -4.91
C LYS A 6 -7.07 -1.24 -4.93
N LYS A 7 -8.00 -1.75 -5.74
CA LYS A 7 -8.08 -3.19 -6.06
C LYS A 7 -6.98 -3.54 -7.06
N ILE A 8 -6.15 -4.53 -6.74
CA ILE A 8 -5.13 -5.06 -7.64
C ILE A 8 -5.81 -6.06 -8.60
N GLY A 9 -5.58 -5.91 -9.91
CA GLY A 9 -5.97 -6.89 -10.93
C GLY A 9 -4.90 -7.96 -11.10
N LYS A 10 -4.43 -8.19 -12.33
CA LYS A 10 -3.31 -9.10 -12.61
C LYS A 10 -1.96 -8.59 -12.07
N SER A 11 -1.73 -7.28 -12.12
CA SER A 11 -0.52 -6.65 -11.60
C SER A 11 -0.78 -5.18 -11.25
N PHE A 12 -0.02 -4.65 -10.29
CA PHE A 12 -0.05 -3.24 -9.93
C PHE A 12 1.38 -2.71 -9.77
N LYS A 13 2.00 -2.36 -10.91
CA LYS A 13 3.36 -1.82 -10.98
C LYS A 13 3.44 -0.36 -11.44
N VAL A 14 2.36 0.13 -12.07
CA VAL A 14 2.28 1.50 -12.60
C VAL A 14 1.43 2.38 -11.69
N CYS A 15 1.97 3.54 -11.29
CA CYS A 15 1.23 4.52 -10.51
C CYS A 15 0.13 5.18 -11.36
N PRO A 16 -1.15 5.09 -10.97
CA PRO A 16 -2.25 5.69 -11.72
C PRO A 16 -2.29 7.22 -11.60
N LYS A 17 -1.52 7.82 -10.68
CA LYS A 17 -1.48 9.27 -10.47
C LYS A 17 -0.43 9.97 -11.35
N CYS A 18 0.76 9.38 -11.47
CA CYS A 18 1.90 10.01 -12.15
C CYS A 18 2.56 9.15 -13.22
N GLY A 19 2.08 7.93 -13.45
CA GLY A 19 2.61 7.05 -14.50
C GLY A 19 3.93 6.33 -14.18
N TYR A 20 4.48 6.47 -12.97
CA TYR A 20 5.71 5.77 -12.54
C TYR A 20 5.58 4.24 -12.69
N ARG A 21 6.57 3.55 -13.26
CA ARG A 21 6.42 2.14 -13.71
C ARG A 21 7.28 1.11 -12.96
N ASN A 22 8.19 1.53 -12.10
CA ASN A 22 9.15 0.65 -11.42
C ASN A 22 8.64 0.15 -10.06
N GLY A 23 7.33 0.05 -9.86
CA GLY A 23 6.74 -0.44 -8.61
C GLY A 23 6.57 0.61 -7.51
N PHE A 24 6.41 0.14 -6.28
CA PHE A 24 6.03 0.96 -5.12
C PHE A 24 6.86 0.57 -3.89
N HIS A 25 7.11 1.53 -2.99
CA HIS A 25 7.61 1.24 -1.65
C HIS A 25 6.51 0.60 -0.81
N ILE A 26 6.88 -0.30 0.10
CA ILE A 26 5.95 -1.03 0.97
C ILE A 26 6.06 -0.44 2.37
N MET A 27 4.92 -0.09 2.97
CA MET A 27 4.83 0.40 4.35
C MET A 27 3.90 -0.49 5.16
N PHE A 28 4.35 -0.89 6.35
CA PHE A 28 3.55 -1.63 7.32
C PHE A 28 2.93 -0.65 8.31
N GLU A 29 1.62 -0.70 8.45
CA GLU A 29 0.86 0.09 9.42
C GLU A 29 0.17 -0.84 10.40
N ARG A 30 0.49 -0.74 11.69
CA ARG A 30 -0.12 -1.58 12.73
C ARG A 30 -1.63 -1.33 12.80
N SER A 31 -2.42 -2.40 12.76
CA SER A 31 -3.89 -2.35 12.70
C SER A 31 -4.50 -3.06 13.90
N GLY A 32 -4.61 -2.35 15.02
CA GLY A 32 -5.27 -2.84 16.24
C GLY A 32 -4.45 -2.59 17.50
N ARG A 33 -5.08 -2.77 18.67
CA ARG A 33 -4.44 -2.65 20.00
C ARG A 33 -4.01 -3.98 20.62
N SER A 34 -4.36 -5.12 20.01
CA SER A 34 -4.06 -6.46 20.56
C SER A 34 -2.63 -6.94 20.24
N GLU A 35 -2.13 -7.86 21.06
CA GLU A 35 -0.80 -8.50 20.95
C GLU A 35 -0.59 -9.29 19.65
N LYS A 36 -1.67 -9.79 19.02
CA LYS A 36 -1.59 -10.34 17.66
C LYS A 36 -1.31 -9.21 16.69
N SER A 37 -0.06 -9.13 16.21
CA SER A 37 0.46 -8.00 15.45
C SER A 37 -0.08 -8.03 14.01
N LYS A 38 -1.31 -7.55 13.84
CA LYS A 38 -1.92 -7.36 12.52
C LYS A 38 -1.36 -6.08 11.90
N TYR A 39 -0.75 -6.19 10.72
CA TYR A 39 -0.26 -5.06 9.94
C TYR A 39 -1.07 -4.91 8.66
N LYS A 40 -1.44 -3.68 8.32
CA LYS A 40 -1.91 -3.30 6.99
C LYS A 40 -0.71 -2.95 6.13
N ILE A 41 -0.70 -3.45 4.92
CA ILE A 41 0.33 -3.14 3.95
C ILE A 41 -0.20 -2.04 3.02
N LYS A 42 0.52 -0.92 2.96
CA LYS A 42 0.26 0.20 2.05
C LYS A 42 1.39 0.30 1.04
N LEU A 43 1.04 0.69 -0.18
CA LEU A 43 1.98 0.92 -1.27
C LEU A 43 2.16 2.41 -1.49
N ILE A 44 3.41 2.87 -1.57
CA ILE A 44 3.74 4.29 -1.72
C ILE A 44 4.47 4.49 -3.04
N CYS A 45 3.98 5.39 -3.87
CA CYS A 45 4.68 5.75 -5.10
C CYS A 45 5.93 6.56 -4.76
N PRO A 46 7.14 6.15 -5.18
CA PRO A 46 8.37 6.89 -4.88
C PRO A 46 8.44 8.25 -5.62
N ASN A 47 7.75 8.39 -6.75
CA ASN A 47 7.80 9.61 -7.55
C ASN A 47 6.85 10.72 -7.05
N CYS A 48 5.62 10.37 -6.67
CA CYS A 48 4.59 11.35 -6.28
C CYS A 48 4.12 11.23 -4.84
N SER A 49 4.75 10.34 -4.06
CA SER A 49 4.44 10.04 -2.65
C SER A 49 2.98 9.62 -2.41
N GLN A 50 2.25 9.21 -3.46
CA GLN A 50 0.87 8.78 -3.34
C GLN A 50 0.80 7.44 -2.62
N VAL A 51 -0.04 7.38 -1.58
CA VAL A 51 -0.28 6.17 -0.80
C VAL A 51 -1.51 5.44 -1.35
N PHE A 52 -1.36 4.14 -1.58
CA PHE A 52 -2.41 3.22 -2.02
C PHE A 52 -2.63 2.16 -0.94
N ASP A 53 -3.89 2.02 -0.53
CA ASP A 53 -4.34 0.94 0.33
C ASP A 53 -4.86 -0.20 -0.56
N VAL A 54 -4.13 -1.31 -0.60
CA VAL A 54 -4.48 -2.48 -1.43
C VAL A 54 -5.24 -3.56 -0.67
N GLY A 55 -5.60 -3.29 0.59
CA GLY A 55 -6.32 -4.21 1.46
C GLY A 55 -5.50 -5.41 1.95
N PHE A 56 -4.19 -5.45 1.67
CA PHE A 56 -3.30 -6.49 2.16
C PHE A 56 -3.11 -6.37 3.67
N LYS A 57 -3.21 -7.52 4.34
CA LYS A 57 -2.98 -7.66 5.77
C LYS A 57 -1.90 -8.71 5.97
N ALA A 58 -0.89 -8.41 6.77
CA ALA A 58 0.07 -9.37 7.26
C ALA A 58 -0.24 -9.64 8.73
N GLU A 59 -0.21 -10.92 9.10
CA GLU A 59 -0.34 -11.40 10.46
C GLU A 59 0.91 -12.26 10.71
N PHE A 60 1.62 -11.96 11.79
CA PHE A 60 2.80 -12.69 12.27
C PHE A 60 2.51 -13.21 13.67
#